data_AF-A0A6F9Y4Q9-F1
#
_entry.id   AF-A0A6F9Y4Q9-F1
#
_cell.length_a   1.000
_cell.length_b   1.000
_cell.length_c   1.000
_cell.angle_alpha   90.00
_cell.angle_beta   90.00
_cell.angle_gamma   90.00
#
_symmetry.space_group_name_H-M   'P 1'
#
loop_
_entity.id
_entity.type
_entity.pdbx_description
1 polymer ?
#
loop_
_entity_poly.entity_id
_entity_poly.type
_entity_poly.pdbx_seq_one_letter_code
_entity_poly.pdbx_strand_id
1 'polypeptide(L)'
;MIINDKEYIKVRDAQVGETGWAYIKGDDIILDNDFKRIKRFSRLTLDDNRNIIDFKFIDEFDDEPDTRLDQLKSLVGCKVKAKAGEGEIIGVDDFSIRAEVKFGDEIKHWSLPTVLDHLI
;
A
#
# COMPACT_ATOMS: atom_id res chain seq x y z
N MET A 1 -3.77 6.97 -9.57
CA MET A 1 -4.00 8.04 -8.57
C MET A 1 -2.76 8.90 -8.55
N ILE A 2 -2.82 10.23 -8.73
CA ILE A 2 -1.61 11.06 -8.81
C ILE A 2 -1.31 11.68 -7.44
N ILE A 3 -0.12 11.48 -6.90
CA ILE A 3 0.38 12.04 -5.62
C ILE A 3 1.82 12.53 -5.84
N ASN A 4 2.15 13.76 -5.43
CA ASN A 4 3.48 14.37 -5.62
C ASN A 4 4.01 14.19 -7.06
N ASP A 5 3.15 14.46 -8.06
CA ASP A 5 3.42 14.26 -9.49
C ASP A 5 3.74 12.82 -9.94
N LYS A 6 3.52 11.82 -9.07
CA LYS A 6 3.69 10.39 -9.37
C LYS A 6 2.34 9.70 -9.48
N GLU A 7 2.16 8.88 -10.52
CA GLU A 7 0.93 8.10 -10.69
C GLU A 7 1.02 6.75 -9.99
N TYR A 8 0.22 6.54 -8.95
CA TYR A 8 0.12 5.32 -8.17
C TYR A 8 -0.96 4.36 -8.68
N ILE A 9 -0.63 3.07 -8.62
CA ILE A 9 -1.49 1.94 -8.91
C ILE A 9 -1.41 0.89 -7.79
N LYS A 10 -2.53 0.20 -7.56
CA LYS A 10 -2.60 -0.93 -6.62
C LYS A 10 -2.09 -2.19 -7.29
N VAL A 11 -1.19 -2.92 -6.63
CA VAL A 11 -0.56 -4.14 -7.14
C VAL A 11 -0.70 -5.29 -6.15
N ARG A 12 -0.66 -6.52 -6.64
CA ARG A 12 -0.82 -7.73 -5.81
C ARG A 12 0.27 -8.76 -6.08
N ASP A 13 0.94 -9.24 -5.03
CA ASP A 13 1.70 -10.49 -5.11
C ASP A 13 0.75 -11.66 -4.86
N ALA A 14 0.26 -12.27 -5.95
CA ALA A 14 -0.68 -13.38 -5.87
C ALA A 14 -0.07 -14.65 -5.25
N GLN A 15 1.27 -14.79 -5.22
CA GLN A 15 1.92 -16.00 -4.70
C GLN A 15 1.89 -16.06 -3.17
N VAL A 16 1.89 -14.90 -2.51
CA VAL A 16 1.82 -14.79 -1.04
C VAL A 16 0.58 -14.07 -0.54
N GLY A 17 -0.28 -13.59 -1.45
CA GLY A 17 -1.54 -12.93 -1.12
C GLY A 17 -1.38 -11.49 -0.63
N GLU A 18 -0.23 -10.86 -0.84
CA GLU A 18 0.05 -9.49 -0.41
C GLU A 18 -0.50 -8.49 -1.43
N THR A 19 -0.98 -7.34 -0.95
CA THR A 19 -1.45 -6.23 -1.79
C THR A 19 -0.79 -4.95 -1.30
N GLY A 20 -0.43 -4.07 -2.23
CA GLY A 20 0.23 -2.82 -1.93
C GLY A 20 0.17 -1.85 -3.09
N TRP A 21 1.09 -0.89 -3.08
CA TRP A 21 1.13 0.21 -4.02
C TRP A 21 2.43 0.23 -4.78
N ALA A 22 2.33 0.62 -6.04
CA ALA A 22 3.45 0.96 -6.90
C ALA A 22 3.18 2.32 -7.55
N TYR A 23 4.22 3.04 -7.92
CA TYR A 23 4.08 4.24 -8.75
C TYR A 23 4.70 4.05 -10.12
N ILE A 24 4.18 4.80 -11.07
CA ILE A 24 4.64 4.86 -12.46
C ILE A 24 5.65 5.99 -12.57
N LYS A 25 6.84 5.67 -13.05
CA LYS A 25 7.93 6.61 -13.33
C LYS A 25 8.41 6.37 -14.76
N GLY A 26 7.93 7.18 -15.70
CA GLY A 26 8.11 6.89 -17.13
C GLY A 26 7.38 5.60 -17.51
N ASP A 27 8.11 4.65 -18.10
CA ASP A 27 7.58 3.33 -18.48
C ASP A 27 7.70 2.28 -17.36
N ASP A 28 8.28 2.65 -16.23
CA ASP A 28 8.53 1.74 -15.12
C ASP A 28 7.44 1.80 -14.06
N ILE A 29 7.06 0.62 -13.54
CA ILE A 29 6.22 0.47 -12.36
C ILE A 29 7.12 0.09 -11.19
N ILE A 30 7.16 0.91 -10.16
CA ILE A 30 8.10 0.76 -9.04
C ILE A 30 7.33 0.49 -7.75
N LEU A 31 7.66 -0.61 -7.08
CA LEU A 31 7.03 -0.99 -5.83
C LEU A 31 7.36 0.04 -4.73
N ASP A 32 6.33 0.53 -4.05
CA ASP A 32 6.44 1.50 -2.96
C ASP A 32 6.02 0.92 -1.59
N ASN A 33 6.06 -0.40 -1.49
CA ASN A 33 5.83 -1.18 -0.28
C ASN A 33 6.96 -2.21 -0.14
N ASP A 34 7.27 -2.62 1.08
CA ASP A 34 8.09 -3.81 1.31
C ASP A 34 7.17 -5.03 1.40
N PHE A 35 7.20 -5.88 0.37
CA PHE A 35 6.55 -7.19 0.40
C PHE A 35 7.50 -8.21 0.98
N LYS A 36 6.97 -9.34 1.46
CA LYS A 36 7.78 -10.41 2.05
C LYS A 36 8.85 -10.95 1.09
N ARG A 37 8.56 -10.91 -0.22
CA ARG A 37 9.44 -11.43 -1.27
C ARG A 37 10.06 -10.37 -2.16
N ILE A 38 9.48 -9.17 -2.18
CA ILE A 38 9.82 -8.12 -3.14
C ILE A 38 10.15 -6.87 -2.33
N LYS A 39 11.40 -6.44 -2.43
CA LYS A 39 11.84 -5.22 -1.74
C LYS A 39 11.19 -4.00 -2.38
N ARG A 40 10.94 -2.98 -1.57
CA ARG A 40 10.64 -1.63 -2.06
C ARG A 40 11.67 -1.20 -3.12
N PHE A 41 11.23 -0.37 -4.06
CA PHE A 41 12.01 0.09 -5.22
C PHE A 41 12.33 -0.97 -6.26
N SER A 42 11.75 -2.18 -6.14
CA SER A 42 11.77 -3.13 -7.24
C SER A 42 10.90 -2.65 -8.39
N ARG A 43 11.42 -2.74 -9.62
CA ARG A 43 10.62 -2.61 -10.84
C ARG A 43 9.75 -3.84 -11.00
N LEU A 44 8.47 -3.63 -11.30
CA LEU A 44 7.46 -4.66 -11.42
C LEU A 44 7.04 -4.84 -12.87
N THR A 45 6.80 -6.09 -13.24
CA THR A 45 6.02 -6.47 -14.42
C THR A 45 4.68 -6.99 -13.93
N LEU A 46 3.59 -6.45 -14.46
CA LEU A 46 2.23 -6.78 -14.05
C LEU A 46 1.47 -7.50 -15.19
N ASP A 47 0.50 -8.32 -14.82
CA ASP A 47 -0.57 -8.77 -15.74
C ASP A 47 -1.72 -7.73 -15.82
N ASP A 48 -2.72 -8.01 -16.66
CA ASP A 48 -3.90 -7.16 -16.84
C ASP A 48 -4.72 -6.96 -15.55
N ASN A 49 -4.58 -7.88 -14.58
CA ASN A 49 -5.26 -7.83 -13.29
C ASN A 49 -4.40 -7.18 -12.20
N ARG A 50 -3.25 -6.58 -12.56
CA ARG A 50 -2.28 -5.95 -11.66
C ARG A 50 -1.63 -6.93 -10.68
N ASN A 51 -1.59 -8.21 -11.03
CA ASN A 51 -0.78 -9.18 -10.31
C ASN A 51 0.67 -9.06 -10.74
N ILE A 52 1.58 -9.14 -9.78
CA ILE A 52 3.02 -9.13 -10.03
C ILE A 52 3.42 -10.48 -10.61
N ILE A 53 3.92 -10.47 -11.85
CA ILE A 53 4.40 -11.66 -12.56
C ILE A 53 5.92 -11.75 -12.61
N ASP A 54 6.61 -10.60 -12.53
CA ASP A 54 8.08 -10.53 -12.45
C ASP A 54 8.52 -9.25 -11.71
N PHE A 55 9.71 -9.26 -11.14
CA PHE A 55 10.28 -8.10 -10.46
C PHE A 55 11.81 -8.08 -10.51
N LYS A 56 12.39 -6.87 -10.57
CA LYS A 56 13.82 -6.64 -10.50
C LYS A 56 14.15 -5.53 -9.52
N PHE A 57 15.01 -5.82 -8.55
CA PHE A 57 15.51 -4.81 -7.63
C PHE A 57 16.40 -3.79 -8.35
N ILE A 58 16.20 -2.50 -8.07
CA ILE A 58 17.01 -1.41 -8.59
C ILE A 58 17.73 -0.77 -7.41
N ASP A 59 19.06 -0.88 -7.37
CA ASP A 59 19.91 -0.35 -6.29
C ASP A 59 20.04 1.19 -6.33
N GLU A 60 19.74 1.83 -7.47
CA GLU A 60 19.93 3.27 -7.69
C GLU A 60 18.61 4.06 -7.60
N PHE A 61 17.92 3.96 -6.46
CA PHE A 61 16.75 4.80 -6.19
C PHE A 61 17.12 5.97 -5.27
N ASP A 62 17.31 7.14 -5.86
CA ASP A 62 17.56 8.42 -5.16
C ASP A 62 16.21 9.14 -4.95
N ASP A 63 15.31 8.52 -4.18
CA ASP A 63 14.06 9.14 -3.71
C ASP A 63 14.14 9.29 -2.19
N GLU A 64 14.08 10.52 -1.71
CA GLU A 64 13.93 10.78 -0.27
C GLU A 64 12.59 10.18 0.19
N PRO A 65 12.58 9.30 1.21
CA PRO A 65 11.34 8.68 1.67
C PRO A 65 10.43 9.74 2.28
N ASP A 66 9.21 9.88 1.72
CA ASP A 66 8.17 10.70 2.32
C ASP A 66 7.62 9.97 3.56
N THR A 67 8.31 10.18 4.68
CA THR A 67 8.18 9.40 5.93
C THR A 67 6.75 9.26 6.45
N ARG A 68 5.87 10.21 6.16
CA ARG A 68 4.48 10.20 6.65
C ARG A 68 3.55 9.35 5.79
N LEU A 69 3.76 9.37 4.47
CA LEU A 69 3.04 8.52 3.54
C LEU A 69 3.52 7.07 3.61
N ASP A 70 4.82 6.88 3.83
CA ASP A 70 5.40 5.55 4.05
C ASP A 70 4.88 4.90 5.34
N GLN A 71 4.78 5.68 6.42
CA GLN A 71 4.16 5.25 7.67
C GLN A 71 2.68 4.91 7.50
N LEU A 72 1.99 5.53 6.53
CA LEU A 72 0.59 5.28 6.25
C LEU A 72 0.40 4.04 5.38
N LYS A 73 1.18 3.91 4.32
CA LYS A 73 1.19 2.75 3.42
C LYS A 73 1.60 1.47 4.13
N SER A 74 2.48 1.54 5.13
CA SER A 74 2.89 0.39 5.94
C SER A 74 1.75 -0.16 6.81
N LEU A 75 0.69 0.61 7.04
CA LEU A 75 -0.48 0.16 7.80
C LEU A 75 -1.47 -0.65 6.96
N VAL A 76 -1.38 -0.61 5.62
CA VAL A 76 -2.23 -1.42 4.76
C VAL A 76 -1.93 -2.90 4.98
N GLY A 77 -2.97 -3.70 5.21
CA GLY A 77 -2.88 -5.11 5.59
C GLY A 77 -2.77 -5.34 7.11
N CYS A 78 -2.55 -4.30 7.91
CA CYS A 78 -2.58 -4.43 9.37
C CYS A 78 -4.01 -4.64 9.86
N LYS A 79 -4.12 -5.43 10.94
CA LYS A 79 -5.38 -5.66 11.63
C LYS A 79 -5.62 -4.55 12.64
N VAL A 80 -6.89 -4.18 12.78
CA VAL A 80 -7.35 -3.26 13.81
C VAL A 80 -8.53 -3.86 14.56
N LYS A 81 -8.67 -3.54 15.84
CA LYS A 81 -9.75 -4.02 16.69
C LYS A 81 -10.67 -2.89 17.09
N ALA A 82 -11.91 -2.92 16.63
CA ALA A 82 -12.94 -1.95 16.96
C ALA A 82 -14.01 -2.54 17.89
N LYS A 83 -14.90 -1.69 18.41
CA LYS A 83 -16.17 -2.16 19.03
C LYS A 83 -17.01 -3.04 18.07
N ALA A 84 -16.83 -2.86 16.77
CA ALA A 84 -17.51 -3.63 15.73
C ALA A 84 -16.87 -4.99 15.40
N GLY A 85 -15.69 -5.31 15.96
CA GLY A 85 -14.95 -6.55 15.67
C GLY A 85 -13.52 -6.29 15.18
N GLU A 86 -12.87 -7.32 14.63
CA GLU A 86 -11.59 -7.18 13.93
C GLU A 86 -11.84 -6.71 12.49
N GLY A 87 -11.01 -5.79 12.03
CA GLY A 87 -11.00 -5.29 10.67
C GLY A 87 -9.60 -5.20 10.11
N GLU A 88 -9.50 -4.98 8.81
CA GLU A 88 -8.23 -4.88 8.08
C GLU A 88 -8.16 -3.54 7.36
N ILE A 89 -7.00 -2.89 7.43
CA ILE A 89 -6.76 -1.67 6.68
C ILE A 89 -6.52 -2.04 5.21
N ILE A 90 -7.41 -1.64 4.31
CA ILE A 90 -7.37 -2.03 2.89
C ILE A 90 -6.88 -0.92 1.96
N GLY A 91 -6.71 0.29 2.48
CA GLY A 91 -6.30 1.48 1.73
C GLY A 91 -6.09 2.70 2.64
N VAL A 92 -5.41 3.72 2.11
CA VAL A 92 -5.26 5.03 2.75
C VAL A 92 -5.50 6.12 1.70
N ASP A 93 -6.26 7.15 2.07
CA ASP A 93 -6.50 8.36 1.28
C ASP A 93 -5.72 9.56 1.87
N ASP A 94 -4.84 10.13 1.04
CA ASP A 94 -3.90 11.19 1.40
C ASP A 94 -4.50 12.59 1.38
N PHE A 95 -5.71 12.79 0.82
CA PHE A 95 -6.37 14.09 0.92
C PHE A 95 -6.94 14.36 2.32
N SER A 96 -7.13 13.30 3.13
CA SER A 96 -7.77 13.41 4.45
C SER A 96 -7.11 12.59 5.57
N ILE A 97 -5.98 11.93 5.32
CA ILE A 97 -5.27 11.08 6.29
C ILE A 97 -6.25 10.06 6.89
N ARG A 98 -6.95 9.34 6.01
CA ARG A 98 -7.95 8.34 6.40
C ARG A 98 -7.56 6.96 5.93
N ALA A 99 -7.60 5.97 6.81
CA ALA A 99 -7.52 4.57 6.44
C ALA A 99 -8.91 4.03 6.11
N GLU A 100 -8.98 3.25 5.05
CA GLU A 100 -10.11 2.39 4.76
C GLU A 100 -9.97 1.11 5.55
N VAL A 101 -10.92 0.82 6.42
CA VAL A 101 -10.93 -0.36 7.27
C VAL A 101 -12.13 -1.22 6.93
N LYS A 102 -11.88 -2.49 6.58
CA LYS A 102 -12.91 -3.47 6.28
C LYS A 102 -13.28 -4.27 7.53
N PHE A 103 -14.56 -4.24 7.91
CA PHE A 103 -15.13 -5.10 8.95
C PHE A 103 -16.20 -6.00 8.33
N GLY A 104 -15.91 -7.29 8.15
CA GLY A 104 -16.80 -8.17 7.38
C GLY A 104 -16.96 -7.64 5.95
N ASP A 105 -18.18 -7.33 5.51
CA ASP A 105 -18.45 -6.75 4.18
C ASP A 105 -18.55 -5.21 4.19
N GLU A 106 -18.44 -4.56 5.34
CA GLU A 106 -18.49 -3.10 5.46
C GLU A 106 -17.10 -2.46 5.32
N ILE A 107 -17.01 -1.37 4.54
CA ILE A 107 -15.81 -0.51 4.47
C ILE A 107 -16.09 0.78 5.24
N LYS A 108 -15.21 1.12 6.20
CA LYS A 108 -15.28 2.34 7.01
C LYS A 108 -14.05 3.20 6.77
N HIS A 109 -14.24 4.51 6.81
CA HIS A 109 -13.15 5.48 6.66
C HIS A 109 -12.80 6.04 8.04
N TRP A 110 -11.62 5.77 8.54
CA TRP A 110 -11.14 6.18 9.87
C TRP A 110 -9.99 7.16 9.73
N SER A 111 -9.87 8.16 10.61
CA SER A 111 -8.67 9.00 10.63
C SER A 111 -7.48 8.21 11.15
N LEU A 112 -6.27 8.58 10.72
CA LEU A 112 -5.05 7.89 11.12
C LEU A 112 -4.85 7.74 12.63
N PRO A 113 -5.08 8.77 13.49
CA PRO A 113 -4.93 8.59 14.93
C PRO A 113 -5.83 7.48 15.47
N THR A 114 -7.07 7.40 14.98
CA THR A 114 -8.01 6.34 15.37
C THR A 114 -7.51 4.96 14.95
N VAL A 115 -6.90 4.85 13.76
CA VAL A 115 -6.36 3.59 13.27
C VAL A 115 -5.21 3.13 14.15
N LEU A 116 -4.27 4.04 14.46
CA LEU A 116 -3.11 3.75 15.30
C LEU A 116 -3.50 3.31 16.71
N ASP A 117 -4.52 3.93 17.31
CA ASP A 117 -5.04 3.58 18.64
C ASP A 117 -5.66 2.17 18.71
N HIS A 118 -6.03 1.59 17.56
CA HIS A 118 -6.75 0.32 17.47
C HIS A 118 -5.95 -0.78 16.74
N LEU A 119 -4.68 -0.54 16.38
CA LEU A 119 -3.79 -1.58 15.85
C LEU A 119 -3.58 -2.69 16.88
N ILE A 120 -3.48 -3.93 16.40
CA ILE A 120 -3.28 -5.16 17.19
C ILE A 120 -2.18 -6.03 16.60
#